data_AF-D9CI25-F1
#
_entry.id   AF-D9CI25-F1
#
_cell.length_a   1.000
_cell.length_b   1.000
_cell.length_c   1.000
_cell.angle_alpha   90.00
_cell.angle_beta   90.00
_cell.angle_gamma   90.00
#
_symmetry.space_group_name_H-M   'P 1'
#
loop_
_entity.id
_entity.type
_entity.pdbx_description
1 polymer ?
#
loop_
_entity_poly.entity_id
_entity_poly.type
_entity_poly.pdbx_seq_one_letter_code
_entity_poly.pdbx_strand_id
1 'polypeptide(L)'
;DFDWEYPNRIGLSCNAISPSDSANFLLFLQELREHSTVVQMEMNLVVTAAVGLTPFAGPDGSPMEDVAAFAEVLDYIEIMAYDVWGSWSSTVGPNAP
;
A
#
# COMPACT_ATOMS: atom_id res chain seq x y z
N ASP A 1 1.43 -2.05 -11.11
CA ASP A 1 1.06 -2.54 -9.78
C ASP A 1 2.23 -2.37 -8.82
N PHE A 2 1.96 -1.91 -7.61
CA PHE A 2 2.95 -1.68 -6.56
C PHE A 2 2.66 -2.56 -5.35
N ASP A 3 3.62 -3.37 -4.96
CA ASP A 3 3.53 -4.25 -3.80
C ASP A 3 4.61 -3.86 -2.77
N TRP A 4 4.35 -2.77 -2.03
CA TRP A 4 5.23 -2.31 -0.96
C TRP A 4 4.70 -2.80 0.39
N GLU A 5 5.45 -3.71 1.02
CA GLU A 5 5.12 -4.28 2.32
C GLU A 5 6.07 -3.84 3.45
N TYR A 6 5.81 -2.77 4.20
CA TYR A 6 4.73 -1.81 4.07
C TYR A 6 5.27 -0.40 4.32
N PRO A 7 4.69 0.66 3.74
CA PRO A 7 5.07 2.02 4.06
C PRO A 7 4.95 2.30 5.56
N ASN A 8 6.06 2.69 6.19
CA ASN A 8 6.21 2.98 7.62
C ASN A 8 5.70 1.89 8.58
N ARG A 9 5.63 0.63 8.12
CA ARG A 9 5.23 -0.49 8.97
C ARG A 9 6.11 -1.70 8.68
N ILE A 10 6.61 -2.31 9.74
CA ILE A 10 7.46 -3.49 9.62
C ILE A 10 6.65 -4.65 9.02
N GLY A 11 7.09 -5.14 7.86
CA GLY A 11 6.65 -6.41 7.28
C GLY A 11 7.58 -7.52 7.74
N LEU A 12 8.69 -7.70 7.01
CA LEU A 12 9.81 -8.54 7.45
C LEU A 12 10.80 -7.73 8.28
N SER A 13 11.53 -8.40 9.18
CA SER A 13 12.47 -7.76 10.11
C SER A 13 13.65 -7.04 9.44
N CYS A 14 13.93 -7.33 8.17
CA CYS A 14 14.96 -6.67 7.38
C CYS A 14 14.46 -5.44 6.61
N ASN A 15 13.16 -5.14 6.63
CA ASN A 15 12.62 -4.02 5.88
C ASN A 15 13.03 -2.70 6.53
N ALA A 16 13.55 -1.78 5.71
CA ALA A 16 13.74 -0.40 6.12
C ALA A 16 12.37 0.29 6.18
N ILE A 17 12.14 1.07 7.23
CA ILE A 17 10.93 1.88 7.40
C ILE A 17 11.32 3.31 7.74
N SER A 18 10.47 4.26 7.34
CA SER A 18 10.59 5.67 7.68
C SER A 18 9.21 6.29 7.93
N PRO A 19 9.08 7.21 8.91
CA PRO A 19 7.88 8.03 9.09
C PRO A 19 7.40 8.77 7.83
N SER A 20 8.28 8.93 6.83
CA SER A 20 7.99 9.59 5.57
C SER A 20 7.52 8.64 4.45
N ASP A 21 7.52 7.32 4.65
CA ASP A 21 7.28 6.35 3.56
C ASP A 21 5.92 6.56 2.89
N SER A 22 4.83 6.62 3.65
CA SER A 22 3.48 6.79 3.09
C SER A 22 3.33 8.11 2.34
N ALA A 23 3.88 9.19 2.89
CA ALA A 23 3.87 10.51 2.24
C ALA A 23 4.69 10.49 0.93
N ASN A 24 5.87 9.89 0.95
CA ASN A 24 6.73 9.77 -0.23
C ASN A 24 6.14 8.84 -1.28
N PHE A 25 5.45 7.77 -0.87
CA PHE A 25 4.76 6.87 -1.78
C PHE A 25 3.61 7.60 -2.50
N LEU A 26 2.81 8.39 -1.77
CA LEU A 26 1.78 9.22 -2.39
C LEU A 26 2.38 10.23 -3.38
N LEU A 27 3.45 10.93 -3.00
CA LEU A 27 4.13 11.88 -3.89
C LEU A 27 4.62 11.18 -5.16
N PHE A 28 5.23 10.00 -5.03
CA PHE A 28 5.67 9.22 -6.17
C PHE A 28 4.51 8.82 -7.09
N LEU A 29 3.36 8.40 -6.54
CA LEU A 29 2.18 8.05 -7.33
C LEU A 29 1.59 9.28 -8.06
N GLN A 30 1.58 10.43 -7.41
CA GLN A 30 1.16 11.71 -8.01
C GLN A 30 2.06 12.08 -9.18
N GLU A 31 3.38 12.03 -9.00
CA GLU A 31 4.37 12.30 -10.05
C GLU A 31 4.25 11.31 -11.21
N LEU A 32 4.04 10.02 -10.90
CA LEU A 32 3.80 9.00 -11.90
C LEU A 32 2.55 9.31 -12.74
N ARG A 33 1.44 9.73 -12.11
CA ARG A 33 0.22 10.11 -12.83
C ARG A 33 0.40 11.34 -13.69
N GLU A 34 1.06 12.37 -13.17
CA GLU A 34 1.33 13.59 -13.92
C GLU A 34 2.14 13.29 -15.21
N HIS A 35 3.18 12.47 -15.10
CA HIS A 35 4.06 12.14 -16.21
C HIS A 35 3.56 11.03 -17.13
N SER A 36 2.58 10.22 -16.70
CA SER A 36 2.01 9.15 -17.50
C SER A 36 0.82 9.58 -18.36
N THR A 37 0.42 10.86 -18.35
CA THR A 37 -0.74 11.39 -19.09
C THR A 37 -0.77 10.97 -20.57
N VAL A 38 0.34 11.03 -21.29
CA VAL A 38 0.43 10.58 -22.70
C VAL A 38 0.25 9.07 -22.81
N VAL A 39 0.92 8.30 -21.96
CA VAL A 39 0.82 6.84 -21.93
C VAL A 39 -0.58 6.39 -21.51
N GLN A 40 -1.24 7.11 -20.61
CA GLN A 40 -2.63 6.88 -20.21
C GLN A 40 -3.57 7.03 -21.40
N MET A 41 -3.42 8.11 -22.18
CA MET A 41 -4.28 8.38 -23.34
C MET A 41 -4.11 7.37 -24.47
N GLU A 42 -2.88 6.85 -24.66
CA GLU A 42 -2.58 5.95 -25.77
C GLU A 42 -2.73 4.46 -25.40
N MET A 43 -2.44 4.10 -24.15
CA MET A 43 -2.26 2.71 -23.72
C MET A 43 -3.17 2.30 -22.56
N ASN A 44 -4.02 3.20 -22.04
CA ASN A 44 -4.84 2.96 -20.85
C ASN A 44 -4.02 2.39 -19.68
N LEU A 45 -3.01 3.13 -19.25
CA LEU A 45 -2.16 2.72 -18.13
C LEU A 45 -3.03 2.47 -16.87
N VAL A 46 -2.81 1.32 -16.24
CA VAL A 46 -3.46 0.96 -14.97
C VAL A 46 -2.41 1.00 -13.87
N VAL A 47 -2.63 1.81 -12.85
CA VAL A 47 -1.76 1.95 -11.67
C VAL A 47 -2.54 1.51 -10.45
N THR A 48 -2.03 0.47 -9.81
CA THR A 48 -2.67 -0.26 -8.72
C THR A 48 -1.65 -0.51 -7.61
N ALA A 49 -2.15 -0.88 -6.44
CA ALA A 49 -1.29 -1.33 -5.35
C ALA A 49 -1.93 -2.50 -4.59
N ALA A 50 -1.11 -3.48 -4.25
CA ALA A 50 -1.42 -4.45 -3.22
C ALA A 50 -1.31 -3.75 -1.84
N VAL A 51 -2.33 -3.94 -1.00
CA VAL A 51 -2.41 -3.26 0.31
C VAL A 51 -2.72 -4.24 1.43
N GLY A 52 -2.27 -3.91 2.64
CA GLY A 52 -2.56 -4.70 3.82
C GLY A 52 -4.01 -4.59 4.30
N LEU A 53 -4.35 -5.37 5.32
CA LEU A 53 -5.68 -5.38 5.97
C LEU A 53 -6.06 -4.07 6.66
N THR A 54 -5.07 -3.22 6.94
CA THR A 54 -5.26 -1.88 7.51
C THR A 54 -4.73 -0.84 6.53
N PRO A 55 -5.23 0.40 6.57
CA PRO A 55 -4.64 1.51 5.81
C PRO A 55 -3.12 1.64 5.99
N PHE A 56 -2.47 2.33 5.05
CA PHE A 56 -1.05 2.68 5.16
C PHE A 56 -0.75 3.36 6.50
N ALA A 57 0.47 3.20 7.01
CA ALA A 57 0.84 3.78 8.29
C ALA A 57 1.23 5.26 8.14
N GLY A 58 0.62 6.13 8.95
CA GLY A 58 0.98 7.54 9.05
C GLY A 58 2.36 7.72 9.69
N PRO A 59 2.86 8.96 9.83
CA PRO A 59 4.18 9.23 10.40
C PRO A 59 4.35 8.77 11.86
N ASP A 60 3.24 8.55 12.58
CA ASP A 60 3.20 8.00 13.94
C ASP A 60 3.25 6.46 13.97
N GLY A 61 3.23 5.80 12.81
CA GLY A 61 3.19 4.34 12.67
C GLY A 61 1.79 3.73 12.81
N SER A 62 0.77 4.54 13.06
CA SER A 62 -0.63 4.08 13.15
C SER A 62 -1.27 4.04 11.76
N PRO A 63 -2.27 3.18 11.51
CA PRO A 63 -3.04 3.24 10.27
C PRO A 63 -3.65 4.64 10.07
N MET A 64 -3.49 5.19 8.87
CA MET A 64 -4.06 6.50 8.50
C MET A 64 -5.60 6.45 8.53
N GLU A 65 -6.22 7.50 9.08
CA GLU A 65 -7.68 7.67 9.05
C GLU A 65 -8.19 8.15 7.67
N ASP A 66 -7.36 8.91 6.95
CA ASP A 66 -7.67 9.44 5.62
C ASP A 66 -6.62 8.96 4.60
N VAL A 67 -7.09 8.27 3.58
CA VAL A 67 -6.29 7.80 2.43
C VAL A 67 -6.89 8.26 1.10
N ALA A 68 -7.81 9.23 1.11
CA ALA A 68 -8.54 9.66 -0.09
C ALA A 68 -7.59 10.11 -1.22
N ALA A 69 -6.48 10.77 -0.89
CA ALA A 69 -5.50 11.19 -1.87
C ALA A 69 -4.86 10.04 -2.66
N PHE A 70 -4.78 8.83 -2.09
CA PHE A 70 -4.31 7.64 -2.82
C PHE A 70 -5.37 7.15 -3.83
N ALA A 71 -6.65 7.29 -3.53
CA ALA A 71 -7.74 6.90 -4.43
C ALA A 71 -7.81 7.77 -5.69
N GLU A 72 -7.30 9.01 -5.63
CA GLU A 72 -7.20 9.89 -6.80
C GLU A 72 -6.12 9.46 -7.79
N VAL A 73 -5.14 8.66 -7.35
CA VAL A 73 -3.97 8.27 -8.14
C VAL A 73 -3.87 6.77 -8.41
N LEU A 74 -4.62 5.92 -7.71
CA LEU A 74 -4.72 4.49 -7.95
C LEU A 74 -6.05 4.16 -8.62
N ASP A 75 -6.02 3.36 -9.69
CA ASP A 75 -7.25 2.91 -10.37
C ASP A 75 -8.06 1.98 -9.46
N TYR A 76 -7.36 1.09 -8.76
CA TYR A 76 -7.93 0.25 -7.71
C TYR A 76 -6.81 -0.27 -6.80
N ILE A 77 -7.22 -0.86 -5.68
CA ILE A 77 -6.34 -1.54 -4.73
C ILE A 77 -6.70 -3.01 -4.62
N GLU A 78 -5.70 -3.82 -4.35
CA GLU A 78 -5.85 -5.26 -4.12
C GLU A 78 -5.57 -5.53 -2.64
N ILE A 79 -6.63 -5.71 -1.85
CA ILE A 79 -6.47 -6.00 -0.43
C ILE A 79 -5.95 -7.43 -0.30
N MET A 80 -4.78 -7.58 0.33
CA MET A 80 -4.21 -8.86 0.70
C MET A 80 -5.01 -9.46 1.87
N ALA A 81 -6.22 -9.92 1.57
CA ALA A 81 -7.20 -10.49 2.50
C ALA A 81 -6.83 -11.93 2.92
N TYR A 82 -5.57 -12.14 3.25
CA TYR A 82 -4.95 -13.40 3.66
C TYR A 82 -3.83 -13.11 4.66
N ASP A 83 -3.15 -14.16 5.13
CA ASP A 83 -2.11 -14.05 6.17
C ASP A 83 -2.58 -13.39 7.47
N VAL A 84 -3.87 -13.58 7.79
CA VAL A 84 -4.45 -13.13 9.07
C VAL A 84 -3.99 -14.03 10.23
N TRP A 85 -3.88 -15.33 9.98
CA TRP A 85 -3.29 -16.33 10.89
C TRP A 85 -2.20 -17.13 10.20
N GLY A 86 -1.17 -17.47 10.96
CA GLY A 86 -0.05 -18.30 10.49
C GLY A 86 0.78 -18.87 11.62
N SER A 87 1.97 -19.37 11.28
CA SER A 87 2.91 -19.99 12.26
C SER A 87 3.42 -19.01 13.32
N TRP A 88 3.29 -17.71 13.08
CA TRP A 88 3.62 -16.63 14.01
C TRP A 88 2.54 -16.39 15.07
N SER A 89 1.33 -16.93 14.90
CA SER A 89 0.21 -16.77 15.83
C SER A 89 0.35 -17.68 17.06
N SER A 90 -0.14 -17.24 18.21
CA SER A 90 -0.13 -18.04 19.46
C SER A 90 -1.16 -19.18 19.46
N THR A 91 -2.15 -19.12 18.57
CA THR A 91 -3.23 -20.11 18.42
C THR A 91 -3.50 -20.39 16.95
N VAL A 92 -4.11 -21.54 16.65
CA VAL A 92 -4.55 -21.88 15.30
C VAL A 92 -5.78 -21.04 14.92
N GLY A 93 -5.82 -20.60 13.65
CA GLY A 93 -6.93 -19.84 13.10
C GLY A 93 -6.93 -19.85 11.58
N PRO A 94 -8.00 -19.36 10.94
CA PRO A 94 -8.11 -19.31 9.48
C PRO A 94 -7.14 -18.27 8.89
N ASN A 95 -6.38 -18.65 7.86
CA ASN A 95 -5.46 -17.72 7.18
C ASN A 95 -6.20 -16.57 6.47
N ALA A 96 -7.39 -16.83 5.94
CA ALA A 96 -8.26 -15.88 5.25
C ALA A 96 -9.75 -16.13 5.64
N PRO A 97 -10.24 -15.54 6.74
CA PRO A 97 -11.62 -15.75 7.24
C PRO A 97 -12.72 -15.08 6.41
#